data_AF-A0A428T6C1-F1
#
_entry.id   AF-A0A428T6C1-F1
#
_cell.length_a   1.000
_cell.length_b   1.000
_cell.length_c   1.000
_cell.angle_alpha   90.00
_cell.angle_beta   90.00
_cell.angle_gamma   90.00
#
_symmetry.space_group_name_H-M   'P 1'
#
loop_
_entity.id
_entity.type
_entity.pdbx_description
1 polymer ?
#
loop_
_entity_poly.entity_id
_entity_poly.type
_entity_poly.pdbx_seq_one_letter_code
_entity_poly.pdbx_strand_id
1 'polypeptide(L)'
;MHLDAARLFDGVIGEGVNLKAYAACFDSMSICLAKGVGAPMGSIILGKKSFIERAKWSRKMLGGGTRQPDLEAVGIPPSAFVEYCVREKVSVFLMERIVFHHQTSEAAVKSLVTALSKLMEDKKKGVALEDKKVGGGYS
;
A
#
# COMPACT_ATOMS: atom_id res chain seq x y z
N MET A 1 -27.06 4.70 -8.28
CA MET A 1 -26.22 5.76 -8.88
C MET A 1 -24.95 5.95 -8.06
N HIS A 2 -23.80 6.17 -8.71
CA HIS A 2 -22.51 6.43 -8.04
C HIS A 2 -22.08 7.88 -8.25
N LEU A 3 -21.56 8.53 -7.20
CA LEU A 3 -21.03 9.90 -7.27
C LEU A 3 -19.51 9.91 -7.24
N ASP A 4 -18.88 10.43 -8.31
CA ASP A 4 -17.47 10.81 -8.26
C ASP A 4 -17.31 12.15 -7.54
N ALA A 5 -17.12 12.08 -6.22
CA ALA A 5 -17.08 13.21 -5.30
C ALA A 5 -15.69 13.87 -5.24
N ALA A 6 -15.02 14.01 -6.38
CA ALA A 6 -13.66 14.55 -6.46
C ALA A 6 -13.51 15.97 -5.89
N ARG A 7 -14.53 16.83 -6.05
CA ARG A 7 -14.60 18.21 -5.52
C ARG A 7 -15.91 18.49 -4.80
N LEU A 8 -16.47 17.47 -4.14
CA LEU A 8 -17.80 17.58 -3.53
C LEU A 8 -17.88 18.69 -2.48
N PHE A 9 -16.84 18.85 -1.66
CA PHE A 9 -16.83 19.89 -0.63
C PHE A 9 -16.88 21.30 -1.23
N ASP A 10 -16.13 21.54 -2.31
CA ASP A 10 -16.13 22.82 -3.02
C ASP A 10 -17.52 23.15 -3.58
N GLY A 11 -18.18 22.16 -4.20
CA GLY A 11 -19.52 22.33 -4.77
C GLY A 11 -20.59 22.54 -3.70
N VAL A 12 -20.54 21.78 -2.61
CA VAL A 12 -21.50 21.91 -1.50
C VAL A 12 -21.38 23.26 -0.79
N ILE A 13 -20.15 23.76 -0.61
CA ILE A 13 -19.91 25.10 -0.05
C ILE A 13 -20.36 26.18 -1.03
N GLY A 14 -20.05 26.05 -2.33
CA GLY A 14 -20.39 27.03 -3.36
C GLY A 14 -21.89 27.17 -3.60
N GLU A 15 -22.64 26.06 -3.55
CA GLU A 15 -24.10 26.06 -3.71
C GLU A 15 -24.85 26.29 -2.38
N GLY A 16 -24.15 26.26 -1.24
CA GLY A 16 -24.77 26.40 0.08
C GLY A 16 -25.72 25.27 0.46
N VAL A 17 -25.55 24.08 -0.13
CA VAL A 17 -26.42 22.93 0.08
C VAL A 17 -25.95 22.07 1.26
N ASN A 18 -26.84 21.26 1.83
CA ASN A 18 -26.46 20.33 2.89
C ASN A 18 -25.78 19.09 2.31
N LEU A 19 -24.54 18.82 2.73
CA LEU A 19 -23.74 17.67 2.29
C LEU A 19 -24.48 16.33 2.45
N LYS A 20 -25.17 16.13 3.58
CA LYS A 20 -25.85 14.87 3.89
C LYS A 20 -27.06 14.66 2.99
N ALA A 21 -27.83 15.72 2.73
CA ALA A 21 -28.95 15.67 1.80
C ALA A 21 -28.46 15.40 0.37
N TYR A 22 -27.38 16.06 -0.05
CA TYR A 22 -26.78 15.85 -1.37
C TYR A 22 -26.25 14.41 -1.54
N ALA A 23 -25.53 13.90 -0.54
CA ALA A 23 -25.00 12.53 -0.56
C ALA A 23 -26.13 11.47 -0.54
N ALA A 24 -27.28 11.77 0.06
CA ALA A 24 -28.43 10.86 0.11
C ALA A 24 -29.06 10.58 -1.27
N CYS A 25 -28.80 11.43 -2.27
CA CYS A 25 -29.23 11.22 -3.65
C CYS A 25 -28.47 10.09 -4.37
N PHE A 26 -27.41 9.55 -3.77
CA PHE A 26 -26.53 8.55 -4.39
C PHE A 26 -26.43 7.29 -3.53
N ASP A 27 -26.21 6.13 -4.18
CA ASP A 27 -26.08 4.84 -3.48
C ASP A 27 -24.65 4.58 -2.97
N SER A 28 -23.68 5.24 -3.59
CA SER A 28 -22.26 5.14 -3.28
C SER A 28 -21.52 6.36 -3.81
N MET A 29 -20.35 6.65 -3.24
CA MET A 29 -19.54 7.78 -3.66
C MET A 29 -18.05 7.51 -3.43
N SER A 30 -17.20 8.07 -4.29
CA SER A 30 -15.75 8.09 -4.10
C SER A 30 -15.26 9.51 -3.86
N ILE A 31 -14.64 9.76 -2.71
CA ILE A 31 -14.08 11.07 -2.34
C ILE A 31 -12.58 11.05 -2.58
N CYS A 32 -12.06 12.07 -3.27
CA CYS A 32 -10.63 12.31 -3.38
C CYS A 32 -10.17 13.27 -2.28
N LEU A 33 -9.19 12.86 -1.47
CA LEU A 33 -8.66 13.68 -0.39
C LEU A 33 -7.62 14.70 -0.88
N ALA A 34 -6.99 14.44 -2.02
CA ALA A 34 -5.92 15.28 -2.55
C ALA A 34 -6.37 16.52 -3.34
N LYS A 35 -7.69 16.72 -3.47
CA LYS A 35 -8.27 17.88 -4.16
C LYS A 35 -8.73 18.92 -3.14
N GLY A 36 -10.04 19.11 -2.97
CA GLY A 36 -10.60 20.16 -2.10
C GLY A 36 -10.24 20.04 -0.61
N VAL A 37 -9.73 18.88 -0.16
CA VAL A 37 -9.32 18.65 1.24
C VAL A 37 -7.82 18.91 1.47
N GLY A 38 -7.01 19.03 0.40
CA GLY A 38 -5.59 19.36 0.50
C GLY A 38 -4.68 18.27 1.10
N ALA A 39 -5.13 17.01 1.20
CA ALA A 39 -4.26 15.91 1.65
C ALA A 39 -3.20 15.57 0.59
N PRO A 40 -1.99 15.10 0.96
CA PRO A 40 -0.93 14.79 -0.01
C PRO A 40 -1.34 13.70 -1.01
N MET A 41 -2.03 12.64 -0.55
CA MET A 41 -2.63 11.60 -1.38
C MET A 41 -3.81 10.95 -0.64
N GLY A 42 -4.71 10.30 -1.39
CA GLY A 42 -5.71 9.40 -0.83
C GLY A 42 -7.11 9.53 -1.43
N SER A 43 -7.89 8.46 -1.30
CA SER A 43 -9.31 8.43 -1.65
C SER A 43 -10.09 7.53 -0.68
N ILE A 44 -11.37 7.85 -0.49
CA ILE A 44 -12.29 7.11 0.36
C ILE A 44 -13.47 6.67 -0.51
N ILE A 45 -13.93 5.43 -0.32
CA ILE A 45 -15.16 4.94 -0.93
C ILE A 45 -16.24 4.77 0.14
N LEU A 46 -17.44 5.25 -0.13
CA LEU A 46 -18.59 5.25 0.76
C LEU A 46 -19.78 4.60 0.07
N GLY A 47 -20.65 3.96 0.85
CA GLY A 47 -21.86 3.32 0.37
C GLY A 47 -22.44 2.34 1.38
N LYS A 48 -23.50 1.63 0.99
CA LYS A 48 -24.15 0.62 1.84
C LYS A 48 -23.19 -0.52 2.20
N LYS A 49 -23.45 -1.21 3.32
CA LYS A 49 -22.61 -2.32 3.81
C LYS A 49 -22.32 -3.38 2.73
N SER A 50 -23.33 -3.81 1.98
CA SER A 50 -23.18 -4.78 0.88
C SER A 50 -22.32 -4.27 -0.28
N PHE A 51 -22.28 -2.96 -0.52
CA PHE A 51 -21.39 -2.34 -1.49
C PHE A 51 -19.95 -2.30 -0.97
N ILE A 52 -19.74 -1.92 0.28
CA ILE A 52 -18.41 -1.89 0.90
C ILE A 52 -17.79 -3.28 0.97
N GLU A 53 -18.57 -4.32 1.29
CA GLU A 53 -18.05 -5.70 1.29
C GLU A 53 -17.60 -6.14 -0.10
N ARG A 54 -18.37 -5.81 -1.15
CA ARG A 54 -17.95 -6.03 -2.55
C ARG A 54 -16.72 -5.21 -2.91
N ALA A 55 -16.67 -3.93 -2.53
CA ALA A 55 -15.52 -3.06 -2.80
C ALA A 55 -14.24 -3.59 -2.11
N LYS A 56 -14.33 -4.08 -0.87
CA LYS A 56 -13.21 -4.75 -0.18
C LYS A 56 -12.79 -6.03 -0.91
N TRP A 57 -13.75 -6.81 -1.40
CA TRP A 57 -13.44 -8.02 -2.16
C TRP A 57 -12.74 -7.70 -3.49
N SER A 58 -13.25 -6.72 -4.25
CA SER A 58 -12.59 -6.22 -5.46
C SER A 58 -11.20 -5.65 -5.15
N ARG A 59 -11.05 -4.89 -4.06
CA ARG A 59 -9.73 -4.41 -3.60
C ARG A 59 -8.78 -5.58 -3.34
N LYS A 60 -9.23 -6.66 -2.71
CA LYS A 60 -8.42 -7.86 -2.51
C LYS A 60 -8.01 -8.51 -3.84
N MET A 61 -8.95 -8.66 -4.78
CA MET A 61 -8.66 -9.21 -6.11
C MET A 61 -7.67 -8.38 -6.90
N LEU A 62 -7.74 -7.05 -6.79
CA LEU A 62 -6.84 -6.11 -7.45
C LEU A 62 -5.49 -5.94 -6.72
N GLY A 63 -5.16 -6.84 -5.78
CA GLY A 63 -3.87 -6.85 -5.08
C GLY A 63 -3.78 -5.93 -3.85
N GLY A 64 -4.89 -5.39 -3.37
CA GLY A 64 -5.01 -4.64 -2.11
C GLY A 64 -5.45 -5.51 -0.92
N GLY A 65 -5.34 -6.83 -1.05
CA GLY A 65 -5.53 -7.81 0.02
C GLY A 65 -4.18 -8.39 0.42
N THR A 66 -3.73 -8.11 1.64
CA THR A 66 -2.48 -8.63 2.17
C THR A 66 -2.64 -10.10 2.55
N ARG A 67 -1.94 -10.98 1.84
CA ARG A 67 -1.52 -12.31 2.31
C ARG A 67 0.00 -12.36 2.18
N GLN A 68 0.67 -11.62 3.05
CA GLN A 68 2.14 -11.60 3.06
C GLN A 68 2.65 -12.69 4.00
N PRO A 69 3.73 -13.40 3.61
CA PRO A 69 4.55 -14.10 4.59
C PRO A 69 5.21 -13.04 5.47
N ASP A 70 4.79 -13.00 6.72
CA ASP A 70 5.39 -12.18 7.76
C ASP A 70 6.83 -12.69 7.97
N LEU A 71 7.81 -11.84 7.66
CA LEU A 71 9.23 -12.20 7.79
C LEU A 71 9.59 -12.32 9.27
N GLU A 72 8.95 -11.53 10.12
CA GLU A 72 9.10 -11.60 11.58
C GLU A 72 8.55 -12.93 12.12
N ALA A 73 7.46 -13.45 11.54
CA ALA A 73 6.91 -14.76 11.92
C ALA A 73 7.89 -15.92 11.68
N VAL A 74 8.87 -15.75 10.78
CA VAL A 74 9.95 -16.72 10.61
C VAL A 74 11.24 -16.31 11.33
N GLY A 75 11.27 -15.20 12.07
CA GLY A 75 12.45 -14.71 12.80
C GLY A 75 13.44 -13.96 11.91
N ILE A 76 12.99 -13.32 10.83
CA ILE A 76 13.79 -12.39 10.03
C ILE A 76 13.29 -10.97 10.34
N PRO A 77 14.11 -10.11 10.96
CA PRO A 77 13.71 -8.72 11.15
C PRO A 77 13.64 -8.01 9.78
N PRO A 78 12.66 -7.11 9.55
CA PRO A 78 12.52 -6.40 8.28
C PRO A 78 13.77 -5.60 7.89
N SER A 79 14.51 -5.12 8.89
CA SER A 79 15.77 -4.41 8.70
C SER A 79 16.82 -5.25 7.98
N ALA A 80 16.95 -6.53 8.34
CA ALA A 80 17.89 -7.45 7.72
C ALA A 80 17.49 -7.70 6.25
N PHE A 81 16.20 -7.83 5.95
CA PHE A 81 15.75 -7.95 4.57
C PHE A 81 16.16 -6.74 3.71
N VAL A 82 15.94 -5.54 4.22
CA VAL A 82 16.31 -4.29 3.52
C VAL A 82 17.81 -4.20 3.33
N GLU A 83 18.60 -4.52 4.35
CA GLU A 83 20.06 -4.47 4.27
C GLU A 83 20.61 -5.42 3.21
N TYR A 84 20.12 -6.67 3.17
CA TYR A 84 20.54 -7.63 2.16
C TYR A 84 20.15 -7.19 0.74
N CYS A 85 19.00 -6.55 0.56
CA CYS A 85 18.60 -5.98 -0.72
C CYS A 85 19.51 -4.81 -1.13
N VAL A 86 19.85 -3.91 -0.20
CA VAL A 86 20.75 -2.77 -0.44
C VAL A 86 22.15 -3.24 -0.84
N ARG A 87 22.67 -4.31 -0.23
CA ARG A 87 23.95 -4.93 -0.60
C ARG A 87 23.97 -5.40 -2.08
N GLU A 88 22.84 -5.87 -2.59
CA GLU A 88 22.65 -6.25 -3.99
C GLU A 88 22.21 -5.09 -4.90
N LYS A 89 22.29 -3.84 -4.40
CA LYS A 89 21.89 -2.61 -5.10
C LYS A 89 20.40 -2.58 -5.47
N VAL A 90 19.55 -3.20 -4.67
CA VAL A 90 18.08 -3.18 -4.81
C VAL A 90 17.48 -2.38 -3.67
N SER A 91 16.85 -1.25 -4.01
CA SER A 91 16.05 -0.49 -3.06
C SER A 91 14.69 -1.14 -2.89
N VAL A 92 14.34 -1.49 -1.67
CA VAL A 92 13.03 -2.02 -1.29
C VAL A 92 12.41 -1.13 -0.23
N PHE A 93 11.08 -1.04 -0.23
CA PHE A 93 10.37 -0.34 0.83
C PHE A 93 10.47 -1.12 2.14
N LEU A 94 10.41 -0.41 3.28
CA LEU A 94 10.40 -1.01 4.61
C LEU A 94 9.15 -1.84 4.93
N MET A 95 8.23 -1.95 3.98
CA MET A 95 7.06 -2.79 4.12
C MET A 95 7.43 -4.18 3.65
N GLU A 96 6.87 -5.22 4.29
CA GLU A 96 7.03 -6.63 3.89
C GLU A 96 6.42 -6.94 2.50
N ARG A 97 6.19 -5.92 1.67
CA ARG A 97 5.52 -5.95 0.38
C ARG A 97 6.55 -5.79 -0.72
N ILE A 98 6.78 -6.88 -1.43
CA ILE A 98 7.49 -6.83 -2.71
C ILE A 98 6.45 -6.65 -3.80
N VAL A 99 6.52 -5.53 -4.53
CA VAL A 99 5.68 -5.25 -5.69
C VAL A 99 6.57 -5.22 -6.92
N PHE A 100 6.28 -6.09 -7.88
CA PHE A 100 6.90 -6.05 -9.21
C PHE A 100 6.01 -5.23 -10.14
N HIS A 101 6.61 -4.29 -10.87
CA HIS A 101 5.95 -3.57 -11.94
C HIS A 101 6.33 -4.21 -13.28
N HIS A 102 5.53 -4.03 -14.33
CA HIS A 102 5.88 -4.52 -15.66
C HIS A 102 7.17 -3.89 -16.23
N GLN A 103 7.66 -2.82 -15.60
CA GLN A 103 8.93 -2.14 -15.92
C GLN A 103 10.12 -2.64 -15.08
N THR A 104 9.94 -3.61 -14.18
CA THR A 104 11.05 -4.15 -13.40
C THR A 104 11.99 -4.93 -14.31
N SER A 105 13.26 -4.54 -14.36
CA SER A 105 14.26 -5.20 -15.20
C SER A 105 14.59 -6.60 -14.70
N GLU A 106 14.94 -7.52 -15.60
CA GLU A 106 15.41 -8.85 -15.22
C GLU A 106 16.63 -8.80 -14.30
N ALA A 107 17.51 -7.81 -14.50
CA ALA A 107 18.68 -7.59 -13.65
C ALA A 107 18.27 -7.28 -12.21
N ALA A 108 17.27 -6.41 -12.00
CA ALA A 108 16.76 -6.11 -10.66
C ALA A 108 16.11 -7.33 -9.99
N VAL A 109 15.39 -8.16 -10.77
CA VAL A 109 14.82 -9.42 -10.27
C VAL A 109 15.94 -10.39 -9.83
N LYS A 110 16.99 -10.54 -10.64
CA LYS A 110 18.14 -11.40 -10.30
C LYS A 110 18.85 -10.92 -9.03
N SER A 111 19.09 -9.61 -8.90
CA SER A 111 19.67 -9.04 -7.68
C SER A 111 18.82 -9.30 -6.43
N LEU A 112 17.49 -9.16 -6.54
CA LEU A 112 16.57 -9.44 -5.44
C LEU A 112 16.59 -10.93 -5.03
N VAL A 113 16.62 -11.83 -6.00
CA VAL A 113 16.72 -13.28 -5.73
C VAL A 113 18.05 -13.62 -5.06
N THR A 114 19.15 -12.99 -5.47
CA THR A 114 20.46 -13.15 -4.83
C THR A 114 20.43 -12.67 -3.39
N ALA A 115 19.84 -11.50 -3.11
CA ALA A 115 19.70 -10.96 -1.76
C ALA A 115 18.91 -11.90 -0.84
N LEU A 116 17.76 -12.38 -1.31
CA LEU A 116 16.91 -13.32 -0.58
C LEU A 116 17.60 -14.66 -0.32
N SER A 117 18.32 -15.19 -1.31
CA SER A 117 19.04 -16.45 -1.17
C SER A 117 20.13 -16.35 -0.10
N LYS A 118 20.91 -15.27 -0.12
CA LYS A 118 21.95 -15.00 0.90
C LYS A 118 21.35 -14.85 2.29
N LEU A 119 20.25 -14.09 2.42
CA LEU A 119 19.55 -13.90 3.69
C LEU A 119 19.07 -15.23 4.28
N MET A 120 18.48 -16.08 3.44
CA MET A 120 17.98 -17.39 3.85
C MET A 120 19.10 -18.36 4.24
N GLU A 121 20.23 -18.33 3.51
CA GLU A 121 21.41 -19.12 3.85
C GLU A 121 22.02 -18.70 5.19
N ASP A 122 22.20 -17.40 5.41
CA ASP A 122 22.82 -16.87 6.63
C ASP A 122 21.95 -17.16 7.85
N LYS A 123 20.63 -17.04 7.70
CA LYS A 123 19.67 -17.49 8.72
C LYS A 123 19.79 -18.99 9.01
N LYS A 124 19.90 -19.83 7.97
CA LYS A 124 20.05 -21.28 8.12
C LYS A 124 21.36 -21.65 8.83
N LYS A 125 22.41 -20.83 8.65
CA LYS A 125 23.71 -20.96 9.33
C LYS A 125 23.70 -20.39 10.76
N GLY A 126 22.60 -19.77 11.20
CA GLY A 126 22.48 -19.18 12.53
C GLY A 126 23.23 -17.85 12.69
N VAL A 127 23.52 -17.16 11.59
CA VAL A 127 24.12 -15.82 11.62
C VAL A 127 23.14 -14.86 12.29
N ALA A 128 23.62 -14.05 13.23
CA ALA A 128 22.81 -13.03 13.88
C ALA A 128 22.37 -11.98 12.85
N LEU A 129 21.06 -11.83 12.66
CA LEU A 129 20.48 -10.82 11.78
C LEU A 129 20.29 -9.52 12.56
N GLU A 130 20.80 -8.42 12.03
CA GLU A 130 20.72 -7.12 12.71
C GLU A 130 19.28 -6.58 12.68
N ASP A 131 18.70 -6.38 13.86
CA ASP A 131 17.44 -5.66 14.06
C ASP A 131 17.75 -4.19 14.37
N LYS A 132 17.81 -3.36 13.32
CA LYS A 132 18.09 -1.93 13.43
C LYS A 132 16.88 -1.14 12.98
N LYS A 133 16.64 0.01 13.60
CA LYS A 133 15.61 0.96 13.16
C LYS A 133 16.02 1.52 11.80
N VAL A 134 15.48 0.95 10.72
CA VAL A 134 15.79 1.42 9.37
C VAL A 134 14.94 2.65 9.08
N GLY A 135 15.58 3.81 8.96
CA GLY A 135 14.96 5.02 8.43
C GLY A 135 14.93 4.94 6.91
N GLY A 136 13.74 4.84 6.31
CA GLY A 136 13.63 4.72 4.86
C GLY A 136 12.20 4.54 4.36
N GLY A 137 11.66 5.61 3.80
CA GLY A 137 10.37 5.69 3.14
C GLY A 137 10.17 7.16 2.77
N TYR A 138 9.62 7.46 1.60
CA TYR A 138 9.19 8.83 1.34
C TYR A 138 8.20 9.22 2.44
N SER A 139 8.54 10.29 3.17
CA SER A 139 7.63 11.03 4.05
C SER A 139 6.41 11.50 3.28
#